data_AF-A0A6V7LFZ2-F1
#
_entry.id   AF-A0A6V7LFZ2-F1
#
_cell.length_a   1.000
_cell.length_b   1.000
_cell.length_c   1.000
_cell.angle_alpha   90.00
_cell.angle_beta   90.00
_cell.angle_gamma   90.00
#
_symmetry.space_group_name_H-M   'P 1'
#
loop_
_entity.id
_entity.type
_entity.pdbx_description
1 polymer ?
#
loop_
_entity_poly.entity_id
_entity_poly.type
_entity_poly.pdbx_seq_one_letter_code
_entity_poly.pdbx_strand_id
1 'polypeptide(L)'
;LEYNSAVSRELSRLMKIPVDNYKNMLTVLKLENYAPLLEYFDFEGRKLLAIYIINNILENETLLPTQENVDAILSVVAPLVQDQPDQPNIEEDPEDFAEEQGLLGRLIHHFKSDTPDQQYMILSAAKKHFIAGGNKRIKYTLPAIVFQ
;
A
#
# COMPACT_ATOMS: atom_id res chain seq x y z
N LEU A 1 -10.58 -11.02 11.08
CA LEU A 1 -11.52 -10.34 12.01
C LEU A 1 -12.48 -9.59 11.14
N GLU A 2 -13.79 -9.79 11.30
CA GLU A 2 -14.77 -9.01 10.54
C GLU A 2 -14.59 -7.52 10.83
N TYR A 3 -14.48 -6.71 9.79
CA TYR A 3 -14.23 -5.27 9.83
C TYR A 3 -15.15 -4.54 10.81
N ASN A 4 -16.43 -4.90 10.84
CA ASN A 4 -17.43 -4.24 11.67
C ASN A 4 -17.49 -4.74 13.13
N SER A 5 -16.64 -5.71 13.51
CA SER A 5 -16.57 -6.17 14.89
C SER A 5 -15.92 -5.12 15.80
N ALA A 6 -16.36 -5.06 17.07
CA ALA A 6 -15.77 -4.16 18.05
C ALA A 6 -14.25 -4.40 18.22
N VAL A 7 -13.81 -5.65 18.14
CA VAL A 7 -12.40 -6.03 18.22
C VAL A 7 -11.61 -5.51 17.01
N SER A 8 -12.14 -5.65 15.79
CA SER A 8 -11.49 -5.14 14.58
C SER A 8 -11.33 -3.63 14.63
N ARG A 9 -12.36 -2.90 15.10
CA ARG A 9 -12.29 -1.44 15.27
C ARG A 9 -11.19 -1.01 16.23
N GLU A 10 -11.08 -1.66 17.39
CA GLU A 10 -10.02 -1.35 18.35
C GLU A 10 -8.64 -1.74 17.83
N LEU A 11 -8.53 -2.87 17.10
CA LEU A 11 -7.28 -3.26 16.47
C LEU A 11 -6.87 -2.27 15.36
N SER A 12 -7.80 -1.83 14.51
CA SER A 12 -7.53 -0.79 13.51
C SER A 12 -7.07 0.51 14.16
N ARG A 13 -7.71 0.90 15.28
CA ARG A 13 -7.29 2.08 16.05
C ARG A 13 -5.87 1.91 16.59
N LEU A 14 -5.54 0.73 17.11
CA LEU A 14 -4.19 0.40 17.58
C LEU A 14 -3.15 0.46 16.46
N MET A 15 -3.48 -0.05 15.27
CA MET A 15 -2.59 -0.02 14.10
C MET A 15 -2.35 1.41 13.58
N LYS A 16 -3.33 2.31 13.71
CA LYS A 16 -3.19 3.72 13.31
C LYS A 16 -2.29 4.53 14.25
N ILE A 17 -2.22 4.19 15.54
CA ILE A 17 -1.42 4.94 16.54
C ILE A 17 0.06 5.07 16.12
N PRO A 18 0.79 4.00 15.76
CA PRO A 18 2.16 4.12 15.26
C PRO A 18 2.28 4.97 14.00
N VAL A 19 1.34 4.82 13.06
CA VAL A 19 1.33 5.56 11.79
C VAL A 19 1.20 7.06 12.03
N ASP A 20 0.35 7.46 12.98
CA ASP A 20 0.11 8.87 13.31
C ASP A 20 1.26 9.49 14.10
N ASN A 21 1.86 8.74 15.03
CA ASN A 21 2.89 9.26 15.92
C ASN A 21 4.27 9.35 15.25
N TYR A 22 4.66 8.33 14.47
CA TYR A 22 6.00 8.31 13.87
C TYR A 22 6.10 9.19 12.64
N LYS A 23 5.00 9.44 11.92
CA LYS A 23 4.91 10.22 10.65
C LYS A 23 5.76 9.70 9.48
N ASN A 24 6.73 8.83 9.75
CA ASN A 24 7.55 8.15 8.78
C ASN A 24 7.19 6.67 8.79
N MET A 25 6.54 6.22 7.71
CA MET A 25 6.07 4.85 7.58
C MET A 25 7.22 3.82 7.62
N LEU A 26 8.45 4.18 7.22
CA LEU A 26 9.61 3.30 7.33
C LEU A 26 9.95 2.94 8.77
N THR A 27 9.63 3.82 9.72
CA THR A 27 9.83 3.53 11.15
C THR A 27 8.77 2.57 11.67
N VAL A 28 7.53 2.71 11.19
CA VAL A 28 6.43 1.80 11.51
C VAL A 28 6.73 0.39 10.98
N LEU A 29 7.27 0.28 9.77
CA LEU A 29 7.66 -1.01 9.17
C LEU A 29 8.77 -1.75 9.94
N LYS A 30 9.56 -1.06 10.77
CA LYS A 30 10.57 -1.69 11.63
C LYS A 30 9.97 -2.40 12.85
N LEU A 31 8.69 -2.18 13.14
CA LEU A 31 7.99 -2.88 14.20
C LEU A 31 7.74 -4.32 13.76
N GLU A 32 8.44 -5.27 14.39
CA GLU A 32 8.44 -6.70 14.02
C GLU A 32 7.04 -7.30 13.86
N ASN A 33 6.08 -6.84 14.67
CA ASN A 33 4.72 -7.38 14.69
C ASN A 33 3.72 -6.57 13.88
N TYR A 34 4.11 -5.47 13.20
CA TYR A 34 3.16 -4.66 12.44
C TYR A 34 2.61 -5.41 11.22
N ALA A 35 3.48 -6.00 10.39
CA ALA A 35 3.05 -6.75 9.22
C ALA A 35 2.25 -8.02 9.58
N PRO A 36 2.68 -8.86 10.56
CA PRO A 36 1.87 -10.00 11.00
C PRO A 36 0.48 -9.62 11.52
N LEU A 37 0.33 -8.44 12.15
CA LEU A 37 -0.98 -7.98 12.64
C LEU A 37 -1.98 -7.72 11.51
N LEU A 38 -1.51 -7.41 10.30
CA LEU A 38 -2.38 -7.21 9.13
C LEU A 38 -3.10 -8.50 8.71
N GLU A 39 -2.48 -9.67 8.92
CA GLU A 39 -3.07 -10.97 8.54
C GLU A 39 -4.33 -11.31 9.35
N TYR A 40 -4.54 -10.68 10.50
CA TYR A 40 -5.74 -10.89 11.32
C TYR A 40 -6.94 -10.07 10.85
N PHE A 41 -6.77 -9.08 9.97
CA PHE A 41 -7.88 -8.34 9.37
C PHE A 41 -8.48 -9.10 8.21
N ASP A 42 -9.77 -8.87 7.93
CA ASP A 42 -10.39 -9.28 6.67
C ASP A 42 -9.97 -8.36 5.51
N PHE A 43 -10.37 -8.70 4.29
CA PHE A 43 -10.06 -7.93 3.09
C PHE A 43 -10.40 -6.43 3.26
N GLU A 44 -11.61 -6.12 3.75
CA GLU A 44 -12.09 -4.74 3.90
C GLU A 44 -11.24 -3.95 4.90
N GLY A 45 -10.92 -4.54 6.07
CA GLY A 45 -10.03 -3.92 7.05
C GLY A 45 -8.63 -3.67 6.51
N ARG A 46 -8.06 -4.61 5.75
CA ARG A 46 -6.74 -4.44 5.12
C ARG A 46 -6.77 -3.36 4.03
N LYS A 47 -7.84 -3.30 3.24
CA LYS A 47 -8.04 -2.29 2.18
C LYS A 47 -8.10 -0.88 2.76
N LEU A 48 -8.89 -0.66 3.81
CA LEU A 48 -9.00 0.65 4.46
C LEU A 48 -7.72 1.06 5.19
N LEU A 49 -7.00 0.11 5.81
CA LEU A 49 -5.68 0.39 6.37
C LEU A 49 -4.66 0.72 5.27
N ALA A 50 -4.71 0.05 4.13
CA ALA A 50 -3.84 0.36 3.00
C ALA A 50 -4.06 1.79 2.49
N ILE A 51 -5.31 2.20 2.29
CA ILE A 51 -5.67 3.59 1.91
C ILE A 51 -5.14 4.59 2.94
N TYR A 52 -5.30 4.28 4.24
CA TYR A 52 -4.81 5.12 5.33
C TYR A 52 -3.29 5.30 5.30
N ILE A 53 -2.56 4.20 5.12
CA ILE A 53 -1.10 4.18 5.07
C ILE A 53 -0.58 4.97 3.86
N ILE A 54 -1.20 4.81 2.68
CA ILE A 54 -0.81 5.58 1.50
C ILE A 54 -1.01 7.07 1.75
N ASN A 55 -2.18 7.49 2.25
CA ASN A 55 -2.42 8.90 2.55
C ASN A 55 -1.41 9.46 3.56
N ASN A 56 -1.07 8.70 4.60
CA ASN A 56 -0.03 9.12 5.56
C ASN A 56 1.35 9.31 4.88
N ILE A 57 1.74 8.42 3.97
CA ILE A 57 3.00 8.56 3.21
C ILE A 57 2.97 9.82 2.34
N LEU A 58 1.85 10.06 1.66
CA LEU A 58 1.65 11.21 0.77
C LEU A 58 1.66 12.53 1.57
N GLU A 59 0.93 12.59 2.69
CA GLU A 59 0.82 13.78 3.55
C GLU A 59 2.15 14.15 4.22
N ASN A 60 2.94 13.15 4.62
CA ASN A 60 4.24 13.37 5.26
C ASN A 60 5.42 13.37 4.26
N GLU A 61 5.14 13.30 2.97
CA GLU A 61 6.13 13.23 1.89
C GLU A 61 7.24 12.18 2.12
N THR A 62 6.87 11.02 2.69
CA THR A 62 7.86 9.99 3.04
C THR A 62 8.42 9.35 1.78
N LEU A 63 9.75 9.46 1.58
CA LEU A 63 10.44 8.82 0.46
C LEU A 63 10.78 7.36 0.75
N LEU A 64 10.78 6.55 -0.30
CA LEU A 64 11.07 5.11 -0.28
C LEU A 64 12.35 4.86 -1.11
N PRO A 65 13.55 5.02 -0.52
CA PRO A 65 14.80 5.09 -1.26
C PRO A 65 15.47 3.75 -1.54
N THR A 66 14.85 2.63 -1.16
CA THR A 66 15.43 1.29 -1.42
C THR A 66 14.37 0.34 -1.94
N GLN A 67 14.83 -0.71 -2.62
CA GLN A 67 13.95 -1.76 -3.12
C GLN A 67 13.19 -2.42 -1.96
N GLU A 68 13.86 -2.69 -0.85
CA GLU A 68 13.27 -3.35 0.32
C GLU A 68 12.13 -2.52 0.92
N ASN A 69 12.28 -1.19 0.96
CA ASN A 69 11.24 -0.29 1.42
C ASN A 69 9.99 -0.35 0.52
N VAL A 70 10.19 -0.40 -0.80
CA VAL A 70 9.10 -0.51 -1.77
C VAL A 70 8.41 -1.88 -1.68
N ASP A 71 9.19 -2.96 -1.61
CA ASP A 71 8.67 -4.31 -1.42
C ASP A 71 7.83 -4.42 -0.13
N ALA A 72 8.32 -3.87 0.98
CA ALA A 72 7.60 -3.87 2.25
C ALA A 72 6.29 -3.07 2.20
N ILE A 73 6.33 -1.85 1.64
CA ILE A 73 5.12 -1.01 1.51
C ILE A 73 4.10 -1.67 0.60
N LEU A 74 4.51 -2.14 -0.58
CA LEU A 74 3.59 -2.79 -1.53
C LEU A 74 3.01 -4.09 -0.97
N SER A 75 3.74 -4.80 -0.10
CA SER A 75 3.20 -5.94 0.62
C SER A 75 2.16 -5.53 1.67
N VAL A 76 2.35 -4.41 2.38
CA VAL A 76 1.39 -3.89 3.35
C VAL A 76 0.12 -3.37 2.67
N VAL A 77 0.25 -2.76 1.49
CA VAL A 77 -0.88 -2.25 0.70
C VAL A 77 -1.37 -3.24 -0.36
N ALA A 78 -1.03 -4.51 -0.23
CA ALA A 78 -1.34 -5.57 -1.19
C ALA A 78 -2.81 -5.62 -1.66
N PRO A 79 -3.84 -5.36 -0.82
CA PRO A 79 -5.24 -5.35 -1.28
C PRO A 79 -5.53 -4.35 -2.41
N LEU A 80 -4.78 -3.24 -2.49
CA LEU A 80 -4.92 -2.26 -3.56
C LEU A 80 -4.11 -2.65 -4.81
N VAL A 81 -3.01 -3.38 -4.61
CA VAL A 81 -2.03 -3.73 -5.65
C VAL A 81 -2.48 -4.95 -6.45
N GLN A 82 -3.05 -5.96 -5.80
CA GLN A 82 -3.43 -7.23 -6.43
C GLN A 82 -4.67 -7.87 -5.80
N ASP A 83 -5.33 -8.74 -6.56
CA ASP A 83 -6.50 -9.48 -6.07
C ASP A 83 -6.12 -10.38 -4.90
N GLN A 84 -6.98 -10.42 -3.88
CA GLN A 84 -6.75 -11.20 -2.65
C GLN A 84 -7.59 -12.48 -2.65
N PRO A 85 -7.12 -13.58 -2.03
CA PRO A 85 -7.85 -14.85 -2.00
C PRO A 85 -9.19 -14.77 -1.26
N ASP A 86 -9.30 -13.88 -0.29
CA ASP A 86 -10.51 -13.61 0.52
C ASP A 86 -11.30 -12.39 0.02
N GLN A 87 -10.97 -11.84 -1.16
CA GLN A 87 -11.69 -10.72 -1.75
C GLN A 87 -13.12 -11.13 -2.11
N PRO A 88 -14.15 -10.39 -1.67
CA PRO A 88 -15.52 -10.70 -2.02
C PRO A 88 -15.78 -10.48 -3.51
N ASN A 89 -16.57 -11.36 -4.13
CA ASN A 89 -16.98 -11.23 -5.52
C ASN A 89 -18.18 -10.27 -5.65
N ILE A 90 -17.95 -9.02 -5.26
CA ILE A 90 -18.91 -7.92 -5.35
C ILE A 90 -18.44 -7.01 -6.48
N GLU A 91 -19.39 -6.52 -7.28
CA GLU A 91 -19.09 -5.51 -8.28
C GLU A 91 -18.72 -4.22 -7.56
N GLU A 92 -17.45 -3.83 -7.71
CA GLU A 92 -16.90 -2.61 -7.13
C GLU A 92 -17.31 -1.40 -7.95
N ASP A 93 -17.59 -0.28 -7.27
CA ASP A 93 -17.89 0.96 -7.95
C ASP A 93 -16.68 1.41 -8.80
N PRO A 94 -16.85 1.68 -10.11
CA PRO A 94 -15.76 2.08 -10.98
C PRO A 94 -15.07 3.38 -10.55
N GLU A 95 -15.78 4.30 -9.91
CA GLU A 95 -15.25 5.57 -9.42
C GLU A 95 -14.37 5.32 -8.20
N ASP A 96 -14.88 4.61 -7.19
CA ASP A 96 -14.12 4.23 -5.98
C ASP A 96 -12.84 3.47 -6.36
N PHE A 97 -12.94 2.49 -7.27
CA PHE A 97 -11.78 1.75 -7.74
C PHE A 97 -10.77 2.67 -8.43
N ALA A 98 -11.22 3.61 -9.27
CA ALA A 98 -10.33 4.53 -9.95
C ALA A 98 -9.61 5.47 -8.97
N GLU A 99 -10.29 5.94 -7.92
CA GLU A 99 -9.67 6.76 -6.87
C GLU A 99 -8.57 6.00 -6.13
N GLU A 100 -8.83 4.74 -5.76
CA GLU A 100 -7.85 3.86 -5.11
C GLU A 100 -6.62 3.60 -5.97
N GLN A 101 -6.82 3.34 -7.26
CA GLN A 101 -5.71 3.18 -8.19
C GLN A 101 -4.96 4.51 -8.42
N GLY A 102 -5.65 5.64 -8.33
CA GLY A 102 -5.04 6.97 -8.32
C GLY A 102 -4.11 7.19 -7.12
N LEU A 103 -4.46 6.67 -5.93
CA LEU A 103 -3.59 6.72 -4.75
C LEU A 103 -2.30 5.93 -4.98
N LEU A 104 -2.35 4.75 -5.59
CA LEU A 104 -1.15 4.00 -5.97
C LEU A 104 -0.30 4.75 -7.00
N GLY A 105 -0.94 5.39 -7.98
CA GLY A 105 -0.26 6.25 -8.94
C GLY A 105 0.53 7.37 -8.25
N ARG A 106 -0.09 8.05 -7.27
CA ARG A 106 0.58 9.08 -6.46
C ARG A 106 1.71 8.51 -5.60
N LEU A 107 1.50 7.35 -4.99
CA LEU A 107 2.50 6.67 -4.16
C LEU A 107 3.80 6.38 -4.92
N ILE A 108 3.71 6.00 -6.19
CA ILE A 108 4.88 5.68 -7.04
C ILE A 108 5.86 6.87 -7.10
N HIS A 109 5.38 8.12 -7.09
CA HIS A 109 6.27 9.29 -7.10
C HIS A 109 7.15 9.42 -5.84
N HIS A 110 6.82 8.71 -4.75
CA HIS A 110 7.63 8.65 -3.53
C HIS A 110 8.72 7.56 -3.59
N PHE A 111 8.75 6.73 -4.64
CA PHE A 111 9.72 5.64 -4.83
C PHE A 111 11.06 6.17 -5.36
N LYS A 112 11.76 6.99 -4.58
CA LYS A 112 12.88 7.79 -5.05
C LYS A 112 14.18 7.51 -4.30
N SER A 113 15.23 7.21 -5.05
CA SER A 113 16.63 7.14 -4.59
C SER A 113 17.49 8.21 -5.25
N ASP A 114 18.56 8.61 -4.57
CA ASP A 114 19.58 9.52 -5.10
C ASP A 114 20.58 8.81 -6.03
N THR A 115 20.59 7.47 -6.05
CA THR A 115 21.49 6.68 -6.90
C THR A 115 20.74 6.03 -8.06
N PRO A 116 21.23 6.15 -9.32
CA PRO A 116 20.54 5.59 -10.49
C PRO A 116 20.32 4.08 -10.43
N ASP A 117 21.31 3.32 -9.93
CA ASP A 117 21.21 1.86 -9.82
C ASP A 117 20.11 1.46 -8.85
N GLN A 118 20.02 2.12 -7.69
CA GLN A 118 18.97 1.86 -6.72
C GLN A 118 17.60 2.30 -7.23
N GLN A 119 17.53 3.43 -7.96
CA GLN A 119 16.30 3.86 -8.60
C GLN A 119 15.81 2.82 -9.60
N TYR A 120 16.70 2.23 -10.41
CA TYR A 120 16.34 1.16 -11.32
C TYR A 120 15.83 -0.09 -10.60
N MET A 121 16.47 -0.48 -9.49
CA MET A 121 16.02 -1.60 -8.66
C MET A 121 14.62 -1.36 -8.07
N ILE A 122 14.38 -0.14 -7.57
CA ILE A 122 13.08 0.30 -7.04
C ILE A 122 11.99 0.20 -8.11
N LEU A 123 12.21 0.80 -9.29
CA LEU A 123 11.25 0.80 -10.39
C LEU A 123 10.98 -0.63 -10.90
N SER A 124 12.02 -1.47 -10.95
CA SER A 124 11.90 -2.87 -11.34
C SER A 124 11.06 -3.69 -10.36
N ALA A 125 11.26 -3.47 -9.06
CA ALA A 125 10.47 -4.11 -8.01
C ALA A 125 9.01 -3.64 -8.05
N ALA A 126 8.77 -2.33 -8.11
CA ALA A 126 7.43 -1.76 -8.25
C ALA A 126 6.70 -2.35 -9.46
N LYS A 127 7.35 -2.39 -10.64
CA LYS A 127 6.80 -2.98 -11.86
C LYS A 127 6.40 -4.45 -11.66
N LYS A 128 7.23 -5.24 -10.97
CA LYS A 128 6.94 -6.66 -10.69
C LYS A 128 5.64 -6.81 -9.89
N HIS A 129 5.45 -6.00 -8.84
CA HIS A 129 4.22 -6.01 -8.04
C HIS A 129 3.00 -5.58 -8.84
N PHE A 130 3.09 -4.48 -9.59
CA PHE A 130 1.93 -3.97 -10.34
C PHE A 130 1.51 -4.85 -11.51
N ILE A 131 2.43 -5.61 -12.13
CA ILE A 131 2.08 -6.61 -13.14
C ILE A 131 1.23 -7.73 -12.54
N ALA A 132 1.50 -8.14 -11.29
CA ALA A 132 0.70 -9.14 -10.61
C ALA A 132 -0.75 -8.68 -10.34
N GLY A 133 -0.99 -7.38 -10.31
CA GLY A 133 -2.32 -6.78 -10.10
C GLY A 133 -3.33 -6.93 -11.25
N GLY A 134 -2.88 -7.43 -12.41
CA GLY A 134 -3.72 -7.73 -13.55
C GLY A 134 -4.16 -6.51 -14.38
N ASN A 135 -4.81 -6.78 -15.52
CA ASN A 135 -5.11 -5.77 -16.54
C ASN A 135 -5.97 -4.60 -16.04
N LYS A 136 -6.85 -4.84 -15.04
CA LYS A 136 -7.73 -3.79 -14.49
C LYS A 136 -6.94 -2.68 -13.79
N ARG A 137 -5.86 -3.02 -13.09
CA ARG A 137 -5.03 -2.08 -12.29
C ARG A 137 -3.87 -1.49 -13.10
N ILE A 138 -3.26 -2.32 -13.94
CA ILE A 138 -2.08 -1.97 -14.77
C ILE A 138 -2.28 -0.67 -15.57
N LYS A 139 -3.48 -0.43 -16.11
CA LYS A 139 -3.79 0.80 -16.87
C LYS A 139 -3.63 2.09 -16.06
N TYR A 140 -3.72 2.02 -14.73
CA TYR A 140 -3.54 3.16 -13.83
C TYR A 140 -2.11 3.25 -13.28
N THR A 141 -1.52 2.11 -12.93
CA THR A 141 -0.24 2.08 -12.18
C THR A 141 0.99 2.10 -13.08
N LEU A 142 1.00 1.41 -14.23
CA LEU A 142 2.18 1.39 -15.10
C LEU A 142 2.53 2.75 -15.71
N PRO A 143 1.58 3.60 -16.16
CA PRO A 143 1.92 4.94 -16.64
C PRO A 143 2.70 5.75 -15.59
N ALA A 144 2.32 5.68 -14.32
CA ALA A 144 3.00 6.40 -13.25
C ALA A 144 4.46 5.97 -13.07
N ILE A 145 4.79 4.68 -13.29
CA ILE A 145 6.18 4.19 -13.27
C ILE A 145 7.00 4.78 -14.43
N VAL A 146 6.39 4.91 -15.62
CA VAL A 146 7.07 5.42 -16.82
C VAL A 146 7.40 6.91 -16.71
N PHE A 147 6.56 7.68 -16.01
CA PHE A 147 6.74 9.11 -15.81
C PHE A 147 7.51 9.48 -14.53
N GLN A 148 8.08 8.49 -13.83
CA GLN A 148 8.91 8.70 -12.65
C GLN A 148 10.38 8.93 -13.04
#